data_AF-A0A061NC11-F1
#
_entry.id   AF-A0A061NC11-F1
#
_cell.length_a   1.000
_cell.length_b   1.000
_cell.length_c   1.000
_cell.angle_alpha   90.00
_cell.angle_beta   90.00
_cell.angle_gamma   90.00
#
_symmetry.space_group_name_H-M   'P 1'
#
loop_
_entity.id
_entity.type
_entity.pdbx_description
1 polymer ?
#
loop_
_entity_poly.entity_id
_entity_poly.type
_entity_poly.pdbx_seq_one_letter_code
_entity_poly.pdbx_strand_id
1 'polypeptide(L)'
;MIESITKYEATYSLLGHESICDRDEMNVYWNELTSTSRVVDSTSMEEALDSFKKEYRREPNSNEAFFLQAFVNDRKIHLNHN
;
A
#
# COMPACT_ATOMS: atom_id res chain seq x y z
N MET A 1 2.93 -12.44 -2.40
CA MET A 1 1.83 -12.75 -1.46
C MET A 1 0.50 -12.88 -2.19
N ILE A 2 -0.01 -11.84 -2.86
CA ILE A 2 -1.31 -11.91 -3.56
C ILE A 2 -1.35 -12.85 -4.76
N GLU A 3 -0.29 -12.92 -5.58
CA GLU A 3 -0.21 -13.94 -6.64
C GLU A 3 -0.33 -15.37 -6.09
N SER A 4 0.15 -15.61 -4.87
CA SER A 4 0.00 -16.90 -4.20
C SER A 4 -1.44 -17.14 -3.73
N ILE A 5 -2.17 -16.08 -3.35
CA ILE A 5 -3.55 -16.13 -2.85
C ILE A 5 -4.55 -16.26 -4.01
N THR A 6 -4.32 -15.59 -5.14
CA THR A 6 -5.21 -15.65 -6.32
C THR A 6 -5.36 -17.06 -6.91
N LYS A 7 -4.42 -17.96 -6.65
CA LYS A 7 -4.46 -19.36 -7.10
C LYS A 7 -5.61 -20.17 -6.48
N TYR A 8 -6.19 -19.70 -5.38
CA TYR A 8 -7.25 -20.42 -4.67
C TYR A 8 -8.66 -20.07 -5.16
N GLU A 9 -8.80 -19.18 -6.17
CA GLU A 9 -10.07 -18.78 -6.79
C GLU A 9 -11.19 -18.45 -5.77
N ALA A 10 -10.83 -17.88 -4.62
CA ALA A 10 -11.77 -17.58 -3.56
C ALA A 10 -12.76 -16.48 -4.00
N THR A 11 -14.05 -16.70 -3.76
CA THR A 11 -15.11 -15.70 -4.03
C THR A 11 -15.02 -14.51 -3.09
N TYR A 12 -14.54 -14.73 -1.86
CA TYR A 12 -14.42 -13.70 -0.82
C TYR A 12 -13.11 -13.83 -0.06
N SER A 13 -12.58 -12.70 0.39
CA SER A 13 -11.39 -12.62 1.24
C SER A 13 -11.66 -11.80 2.49
N LEU A 14 -11.02 -12.17 3.60
CA LEU A 14 -11.08 -11.42 4.86
C LEU A 14 -9.73 -10.75 5.12
N LEU A 15 -9.71 -9.42 5.13
CA LEU A 15 -8.52 -8.65 5.49
C LEU A 15 -8.35 -8.62 7.02
N GLY A 16 -7.10 -8.67 7.51
CA GLY A 16 -6.79 -8.74 8.94
C GLY A 16 -7.16 -7.50 9.78
N HIS A 17 -7.56 -6.40 9.14
CA HIS A 17 -8.10 -5.18 9.78
C HIS A 17 -9.58 -4.93 9.40
N GLU A 18 -10.23 -5.98 8.88
CA GLU A 18 -11.63 -6.23 8.53
C GLU A 18 -12.30 -5.39 7.43
N SER A 19 -12.52 -6.07 6.31
CA SER A 19 -13.75 -6.07 5.48
C SER A 19 -13.78 -7.40 4.72
N ILE A 20 -14.96 -8.02 4.56
CA ILE A 20 -15.14 -9.10 3.58
C ILE A 20 -15.12 -8.41 2.23
N CYS A 21 -14.11 -8.69 1.43
CA CYS A 21 -13.97 -8.11 0.11
C CYS A 21 -14.12 -9.18 -0.97
N ASP A 22 -14.77 -8.80 -2.06
CA ASP A 22 -14.74 -9.60 -3.27
C ASP A 22 -13.38 -9.49 -3.99
N ARG A 23 -13.25 -10.20 -5.09
CA ARG A 23 -12.01 -10.23 -5.88
C ARG A 23 -11.65 -8.86 -6.44
N ASP A 24 -12.63 -8.06 -6.84
CA ASP A 24 -12.39 -6.76 -7.47
C ASP A 24 -11.94 -5.73 -6.44
N GLU A 25 -12.59 -5.72 -5.27
CA GLU A 25 -12.18 -4.94 -4.12
C GLU A 25 -10.75 -5.31 -3.67
N MET A 26 -10.40 -6.60 -3.65
CA MET A 26 -9.05 -7.04 -3.33
C MET A 26 -8.01 -6.54 -4.36
N ASN A 27 -8.37 -6.54 -5.65
CA ASN A 27 -7.49 -6.01 -6.69
C ASN A 27 -7.26 -4.50 -6.52
N VAL A 28 -8.28 -3.74 -6.11
CA VAL A 28 -8.15 -2.31 -5.79
C VAL A 28 -7.17 -2.12 -4.63
N TYR A 29 -7.39 -2.81 -3.50
CA TYR A 29 -6.50 -2.76 -2.34
C TYR A 29 -5.05 -3.10 -2.69
N TRP A 30 -4.84 -4.10 -3.55
CA TRP A 30 -3.51 -4.48 -3.98
C TRP A 30 -2.84 -3.41 -4.83
N ASN A 31 -3.57 -2.81 -5.75
CA ASN A 31 -3.05 -1.74 -6.58
C ASN A 31 -2.64 -0.53 -5.73
N GLU A 32 -3.43 -0.20 -4.71
CA GLU A 32 -3.13 0.87 -3.74
C GLU A 32 -1.89 0.55 -2.88
N LEU A 33 -1.78 -0.69 -2.39
CA LEU A 33 -0.61 -1.11 -1.61
C LEU A 33 0.67 -1.13 -2.46
N THR A 34 0.59 -1.65 -3.68
CA THR A 34 1.76 -1.73 -4.56
C THR A 34 2.15 -0.37 -5.12
N SER A 35 1.18 0.49 -5.45
CA SER A 35 1.44 1.84 -5.97
C SER A 35 2.25 2.65 -4.97
N THR A 36 1.87 2.59 -3.69
CA THR A 36 2.52 3.27 -2.58
C THR A 36 3.88 2.66 -2.25
N SER A 37 4.02 1.33 -2.25
CA SER A 37 5.30 0.67 -1.99
C SER A 37 6.43 1.07 -2.96
N ARG A 38 6.07 1.46 -4.19
CA ARG A 38 7.02 1.81 -5.26
C ARG A 38 7.57 3.24 -5.14
N VAL A 39 6.83 4.13 -4.49
CA VAL A 39 7.16 5.57 -4.44
C VAL A 39 7.73 6.02 -3.11
N VAL A 40 7.65 5.19 -2.06
CA VAL A 40 8.25 5.51 -0.76
C VAL A 40 9.73 5.12 -0.76
N ASP A 41 10.60 6.08 -1.03
CA ASP A 41 12.05 5.94 -0.99
C ASP A 41 12.72 6.66 0.20
N SER A 42 11.97 7.45 0.97
CA SER A 42 12.47 8.25 2.08
C SER A 42 11.72 8.02 3.40
N THR A 43 12.25 8.59 4.48
CA THR A 43 11.61 8.60 5.81
C THR A 43 10.74 9.83 6.05
N SER A 44 10.57 10.69 5.04
CA SER A 44 9.72 11.86 5.10
C SER A 44 8.35 11.56 4.48
N MET A 45 7.28 11.82 5.24
CA MET A 45 5.93 11.70 4.71
C MET A 45 5.67 12.72 3.61
N GLU A 46 6.26 13.91 3.70
CA GLU A 46 6.11 14.96 2.70
C GLU A 46 6.73 14.55 1.35
N GLU A 47 7.93 13.98 1.38
CA GLU A 47 8.62 13.50 0.16
C GLU A 47 7.91 12.28 -0.44
N ALA A 48 7.39 11.38 0.41
CA ALA A 48 6.58 10.25 -0.04
C ALA A 48 5.30 10.71 -0.75
N LEU A 49 4.64 11.76 -0.24
CA LEU A 49 3.46 12.36 -0.85
C LEU A 49 3.80 13.07 -2.17
N ASP A 50 4.89 13.83 -2.23
CA ASP A 50 5.33 14.48 -3.47
C ASP A 50 5.67 13.46 -4.55
N SER A 51 6.40 12.40 -4.19
CA SER A 51 6.74 11.30 -5.08
C SER A 51 5.50 10.58 -5.61
N PHE A 52 4.51 10.32 -4.75
CA PHE A 52 3.23 9.74 -5.16
C PHE A 52 2.50 10.64 -6.18
N LYS A 53 2.38 11.94 -5.89
CA LYS A 53 1.70 12.90 -6.78
C LYS A 53 2.41 13.04 -8.11
N LYS A 54 3.74 13.03 -8.10
CA LYS A 54 4.55 13.12 -9.32
C LYS A 54 4.36 11.90 -10.23
N GLU A 55 4.36 10.71 -9.65
CA GLU A 55 4.21 9.45 -10.39
C GLU A 55 2.77 9.26 -10.91
N TYR A 56 1.77 9.43 -10.04
CA TYR A 56 0.38 9.09 -10.35
C TYR A 56 -0.49 10.27 -10.78
N ARG A 57 0.04 11.50 -10.70
CA ARG A 57 -0.64 12.76 -11.09
C ARG A 57 -1.98 12.98 -10.40
N ARG A 58 -2.11 12.50 -9.16
CA ARG A 58 -3.28 12.66 -8.30
C ARG A 58 -2.90 12.62 -6.82
N GLU A 59 -3.81 13.06 -5.98
CA GLU A 59 -3.71 12.84 -4.54
C GLU A 59 -3.91 11.35 -4.21
N PRO A 60 -3.23 10.82 -3.17
CA PRO A 60 -3.52 9.49 -2.66
C PRO A 60 -4.92 9.47 -2.03
N ASN A 61 -5.61 8.34 -2.15
CA ASN A 61 -6.85 8.13 -1.39
C ASN A 61 -6.55 7.72 0.07
N SER A 62 -7.58 7.45 0.87
CA SER A 62 -7.43 7.12 2.29
C SER A 62 -6.57 5.87 2.54
N ASN A 63 -6.74 4.81 1.75
CA ASN A 63 -5.95 3.58 1.88
C ASN A 63 -4.50 3.84 1.50
N GLU A 64 -4.27 4.54 0.41
CA GLU A 64 -2.92 4.87 -0.06
C GLU A 64 -2.20 5.78 0.93
N ALA A 65 -2.87 6.77 1.50
CA ALA A 65 -2.30 7.62 2.55
C ALA A 65 -1.89 6.79 3.78
N PHE A 66 -2.71 5.83 4.18
CA PHE A 66 -2.40 4.88 5.25
C PHE A 66 -1.17 4.02 4.91
N PHE A 67 -1.10 3.48 3.68
CA PHE A 67 0.04 2.66 3.25
C PHE A 67 1.34 3.45 3.11
N LEU A 68 1.29 4.68 2.57
CA LEU A 68 2.45 5.59 2.52
C LEU A 68 3.03 5.79 3.93
N GLN A 69 2.16 6.07 4.91
CA GLN A 69 2.58 6.24 6.30
C GLN A 69 3.22 4.97 6.87
N ALA A 70 2.67 3.79 6.56
CA ALA A 70 3.20 2.51 7.01
C ALA A 70 4.61 2.25 6.44
N PHE A 71 4.82 2.45 5.13
CA PHE A 71 6.13 2.27 4.49
C PHE A 71 7.16 3.30 4.96
N VAL A 72 6.77 4.56 5.16
CA VAL A 72 7.65 5.59 5.74
C VAL A 72 8.11 5.18 7.14
N ASN A 73 7.21 4.62 7.96
CA ASN A 73 7.54 4.15 9.30
C ASN A 73 8.47 2.93 9.27
N ASP A 74 8.26 1.99 8.36
CA ASP A 74 9.16 0.84 8.15
C ASP A 74 10.59 1.32 7.86
N ARG A 75 10.75 2.28 6.95
CA ARG A 75 12.07 2.86 6.64
C ARG A 75 12.71 3.56 7.85
N LYS A 76 11.93 4.27 8.68
CA LYS A 76 12.44 4.87 9.93
C LYS A 76 12.98 3.83 10.89
N ILE A 77 12.29 2.70 11.04
CA ILE A 77 12.73 1.60 11.90
C ILE A 77 14.04 1.03 11.35
N HIS A 78 14.12 0.76 10.05
CA HIS A 78 15.33 0.19 9.44
C HIS A 78 16.54 1.16 9.43
N LEU A 79 16.32 2.47 9.40
CA LEU A 79 17.41 3.45 9.58
C LEU A 79 17.96 3.49 11.02
N ASN A 80 17.11 3.27 12.03
CA ASN A 80 17.53 3.32 13.44
C ASN A 80 18.28 2.06 13.91
N HIS A 81 18.40 1.04 13.06
CA HIS A 81 19.09 -0.22 13.35
C HIS A 81 20.42 -0.41 12.59
N ASN A 82 20.89 0.64 11.89
CA ASN A 82 22.22 0.72 11.26
C ASN A 82 23.07 1.80 11.94
#